data_AF-A0A7W0UTH0-F1
#
_entry.id   AF-A0A7W0UTH0-F1
#
_cell.length_a   1.000
_cell.length_b   1.000
_cell.length_c   1.000
_cell.angle_alpha   90.00
_cell.angle_beta   90.00
_cell.angle_gamma   90.00
#
_symmetry.space_group_name_H-M   'P 1'
#
loop_
_entity.id
_entity.type
_entity.pdbx_description
1 polymer ?
#
loop_
_entity_poly.entity_id
_entity_poly.type
_entity_poly.pdbx_seq_one_letter_code
_entity_poly.pdbx_strand_id
1 'polypeptide(L)'
;MAETAGAAERAPDPGPARSGSGRLPTLREAIVAFGHLAVLSTFALAQPLFSLLSDNPEFFAARGSTPGDVIVFALLLVLIPPLVLLGVEVLIGLTVPAARRGTHLLLMALLAAVVFVQALKDALGSSDVLLIVVALALGAVAATLYARAEPVRSFMSVLTPAPLVFLVLFLFISPVSKITLADEASAKSVGNVARVPVVMIVFDEFPSTSLMDARRNIDAERYPGFAQLASDGTWFRNTHTIYDSTTRAVPAIMDGNYPEKDTLPTSSEHPNSIFALLGKTHRMNVSEEATTVCPRDLCTDARTEEPFLERLGSMTDDLTLVYAHVVTPPAIERDLPSVSENWGNFGADAGGGEVSGSAASATPSAEEAQTRANLNGNRRQRFEAWTDAIVPGRRPALNFKHALLPHVPWQYLPDGQLYRRQADDPVS
;
A
#
# COMPACT_ATOMS: atom_id res chain seq x y z
N MET A 1 12.74 -100.47 9.90
CA MET A 1 11.64 -99.50 9.96
C MET A 1 12.20 -98.18 9.47
N ALA A 2 11.74 -97.77 8.29
CA ALA A 2 12.10 -96.52 7.66
C ALA A 2 11.24 -95.40 8.25
N GLU A 3 11.82 -94.25 8.53
CA GLU A 3 11.07 -93.00 8.51
C GLU A 3 11.96 -91.85 8.06
N THR A 4 11.41 -91.10 7.12
CA THR A 4 12.02 -90.24 6.13
C THR A 4 12.41 -88.87 6.66
N ALA A 5 13.54 -88.36 6.18
CA ALA A 5 14.01 -87.00 6.37
C ALA A 5 13.10 -85.99 5.62
N GLY A 6 12.58 -85.01 6.36
CA GLY A 6 11.92 -83.82 5.79
C GLY A 6 12.92 -82.69 5.63
N ALA A 7 13.18 -82.30 4.38
CA ALA A 7 14.00 -81.15 4.03
C ALA A 7 13.25 -79.85 4.34
N ALA A 8 13.89 -78.95 5.10
CA ALA A 8 13.39 -77.61 5.36
C ALA A 8 13.58 -76.72 4.13
N GLU A 9 12.47 -76.36 3.49
CA GLU A 9 12.41 -75.40 2.39
C GLU A 9 12.57 -73.99 2.96
N ARG A 10 13.73 -73.35 2.70
CA ARG A 10 13.97 -71.94 3.05
C ARG A 10 13.12 -71.05 2.14
N ALA A 11 12.16 -70.35 2.72
CA ALA A 11 11.48 -69.24 2.07
C ALA A 11 12.49 -68.14 1.68
N PRO A 12 12.35 -67.50 0.51
CA PRO A 12 13.24 -66.42 0.09
C PRO A 12 13.00 -65.17 0.94
N ASP A 13 14.11 -64.58 1.38
CA ASP A 13 14.23 -63.33 2.12
C ASP A 13 13.48 -62.19 1.37
N PRO A 14 12.55 -61.45 2.00
CA PRO A 14 11.95 -60.29 1.37
C PRO A 14 13.01 -59.18 1.35
N GLY A 15 13.66 -59.01 0.20
CA GLY A 15 14.60 -57.93 -0.05
C GLY A 15 14.02 -56.55 0.32
N PRO A 16 14.88 -55.57 0.66
CA PRO A 16 14.44 -54.29 1.20
C PRO A 16 13.53 -53.60 0.18
N ALA A 17 12.28 -53.35 0.59
CA ALA A 17 11.33 -52.55 -0.15
C ALA A 17 11.98 -51.19 -0.45
N ARG A 18 12.38 -50.98 -1.71
CA ARG A 18 12.70 -49.66 -2.24
C ARG A 18 11.41 -48.84 -2.24
N SER A 19 11.11 -48.19 -1.12
CA SER A 19 10.07 -47.18 -1.02
C SER A 19 10.55 -45.90 -1.70
N GLY A 20 10.37 -45.84 -3.02
CA GLY A 20 10.81 -44.71 -3.82
C GLY A 20 9.90 -44.47 -5.02
N SER A 21 8.58 -44.53 -4.82
CA SER A 21 7.63 -44.03 -5.81
C SER A 21 7.20 -42.63 -5.39
N GLY A 22 7.18 -41.69 -6.36
CA GLY A 22 6.74 -40.30 -6.18
C GLY A 22 5.29 -40.22 -5.73
N ARG A 23 5.04 -40.44 -4.44
CA ARG A 23 3.73 -40.24 -3.84
C ARG A 23 3.52 -38.75 -3.62
N LEU A 24 2.43 -38.24 -4.20
CA LEU A 24 1.84 -36.97 -3.79
C LEU A 24 1.69 -36.94 -2.26
N PRO A 25 1.84 -35.76 -1.64
CA PRO A 25 1.55 -35.60 -0.21
C PRO A 25 0.17 -36.17 0.11
N THR A 26 0.04 -36.82 1.26
CA THR A 26 -1.30 -36.99 1.82
C THR A 26 -1.88 -35.60 2.13
N LEU A 27 -3.20 -35.44 2.06
CA LEU A 27 -3.86 -34.16 2.40
C LEU A 27 -3.41 -33.65 3.78
N ARG A 28 -3.24 -34.56 4.74
CA ARG A 28 -2.76 -34.25 6.08
C ARG A 28 -1.33 -33.68 6.09
N GLU A 29 -0.42 -34.26 5.31
CA GLU A 29 0.95 -33.74 5.17
C GLU A 29 0.96 -32.36 4.51
N ALA A 30 0.15 -32.16 3.47
CA ALA A 30 0.04 -30.87 2.79
C ALA A 30 -0.50 -29.79 3.73
N ILE A 31 -1.52 -30.09 4.53
CA ILE A 31 -2.09 -29.15 5.52
C ILE A 31 -1.05 -28.76 6.57
N VAL A 32 -0.29 -29.72 7.10
CA VAL A 32 0.75 -29.43 8.10
C VAL A 32 1.90 -28.62 7.49
N ALA A 33 2.37 -29.00 6.29
CA ALA A 33 3.40 -28.26 5.59
C ALA A 33 2.96 -26.83 5.28
N PHE A 34 1.73 -26.66 4.77
CA PHE A 34 1.11 -25.36 4.57
C PHE A 34 1.05 -24.55 5.86
N GLY A 35 0.56 -25.15 6.96
CA GLY A 35 0.44 -24.46 8.24
C GLY A 35 1.78 -23.93 8.73
N HIS A 36 2.85 -24.71 8.66
CA HIS A 36 4.17 -24.27 9.10
C HIS A 36 4.79 -23.20 8.17
N LEU A 37 4.61 -23.34 6.84
CA LEU A 37 5.00 -22.31 5.88
C LEU A 37 4.21 -21.01 6.11
N ALA A 38 2.91 -21.12 6.38
CA ALA A 38 2.04 -19.97 6.66
C ALA A 38 2.47 -19.24 7.92
N VAL A 39 2.82 -19.95 9.00
CA VAL A 39 3.36 -19.32 10.22
C VAL A 39 4.59 -18.48 9.90
N LEU A 40 5.64 -19.08 9.34
CA LEU A 40 6.88 -18.34 9.07
C LEU A 40 6.68 -17.25 8.00
N SER A 41 5.86 -17.50 6.98
CA SER A 41 5.53 -16.53 5.96
C SER A 41 4.78 -15.33 6.55
N THR A 42 3.88 -15.55 7.50
CA THR A 42 3.19 -14.48 8.20
C THR A 42 4.17 -13.66 9.03
N PHE A 43 5.05 -14.28 9.82
CA PHE A 43 6.05 -13.54 10.61
C PHE A 43 7.06 -12.81 9.72
N ALA A 44 7.42 -13.38 8.56
CA ALA A 44 8.35 -12.77 7.64
C ALA A 44 7.73 -11.58 6.88
N LEU A 45 6.50 -11.74 6.37
CA LEU A 45 5.89 -10.82 5.39
C LEU A 45 4.68 -10.08 5.96
N ALA A 46 3.65 -10.83 6.37
CA ALA A 46 2.33 -10.25 6.66
C ALA A 46 2.29 -9.46 7.96
N GLN A 47 2.90 -9.96 9.05
CA GLN A 47 2.88 -9.28 10.35
C GLN A 47 3.64 -7.94 10.33
N PRO A 48 4.85 -7.83 9.75
CA PRO A 48 5.53 -6.54 9.61
C PRO A 48 4.72 -5.53 8.79
N LEU A 49 4.15 -5.97 7.67
CA LEU A 49 3.29 -5.13 6.83
C LEU A 49 2.01 -4.72 7.55
N PHE A 50 1.35 -5.63 8.26
CA PHE A 50 0.17 -5.32 9.05
C PHE A 50 0.48 -4.35 10.18
N SER A 51 1.64 -4.46 10.83
CA SER A 51 2.07 -3.47 11.83
C SER A 51 2.24 -2.10 11.19
N LEU A 52 3.01 -2.01 10.11
CA LEU A 52 3.26 -0.75 9.40
C LEU A 52 1.97 -0.09 8.92
N LEU A 53 1.06 -0.86 8.34
CA LEU A 53 -0.24 -0.39 7.87
C LEU A 53 -1.20 -0.04 9.01
N SER A 54 -1.09 -0.72 10.16
CA SER A 54 -1.86 -0.37 11.36
C SER A 54 -1.39 0.93 12.00
N ASP A 55 -0.09 1.20 11.93
CA ASP A 55 0.53 2.41 12.44
C ASP A 55 0.33 3.62 11.48
N ASN A 56 0.05 3.35 10.19
CA ASN A 56 -0.17 4.37 9.15
C ASN A 56 -1.47 4.12 8.35
N PRO A 57 -2.65 4.04 9.01
CA PRO A 57 -3.94 3.72 8.38
C PRO A 57 -4.38 4.75 7.32
N GLU A 58 -3.89 5.99 7.39
CA GLU A 58 -4.14 7.05 6.41
C GLU A 58 -3.68 6.68 4.99
N PHE A 59 -2.75 5.73 4.84
CA PHE A 59 -2.35 5.18 3.54
C PHE A 59 -3.56 4.72 2.71
N PHE A 60 -4.51 4.01 3.34
CA PHE A 60 -5.69 3.51 2.66
C PHE A 60 -6.66 4.63 2.26
N ALA A 61 -6.83 5.63 3.13
CA ALA A 61 -7.66 6.79 2.84
C ALA A 61 -7.07 7.63 1.69
N ALA A 62 -5.75 7.84 1.69
CA ALA A 62 -5.05 8.57 0.63
C ALA A 62 -5.15 7.88 -0.74
N ARG A 63 -5.34 6.56 -0.78
CA ARG A 63 -5.59 5.78 -2.00
C ARG A 63 -7.06 5.67 -2.40
N GLY A 64 -7.98 6.08 -1.54
CA GLY A 64 -9.41 5.82 -1.76
C GLY A 64 -9.82 4.36 -1.57
N SER A 65 -9.00 3.54 -0.90
CA SER A 65 -9.23 2.11 -0.74
C SER A 65 -10.59 1.80 -0.12
N THR A 66 -11.34 0.90 -0.73
CA THR A 66 -12.61 0.42 -0.20
C THR A 66 -12.38 -0.60 0.93
N PRO A 67 -13.37 -0.85 1.80
CA PRO A 67 -13.29 -1.93 2.78
C PRO A 67 -12.95 -3.29 2.13
N GLY A 68 -13.51 -3.55 0.95
CA GLY A 68 -13.24 -4.75 0.17
C GLY A 68 -11.79 -4.85 -0.30
N ASP A 69 -11.19 -3.74 -0.76
CA ASP A 69 -9.79 -3.73 -1.19
C ASP A 69 -8.85 -4.10 -0.04
N VAL A 70 -9.08 -3.54 1.17
CA VAL A 70 -8.28 -3.82 2.36
C VAL A 70 -8.42 -5.28 2.81
N ILE A 71 -9.66 -5.80 2.87
CA ILE A 71 -9.92 -7.18 3.29
C ILE A 71 -9.30 -8.18 2.32
N VAL A 72 -9.51 -7.99 1.01
CA VAL A 72 -8.95 -8.90 0.00
C VAL A 72 -7.42 -8.82 0.00
N PHE A 73 -6.84 -7.64 0.09
CA PHE A 73 -5.40 -7.48 0.21
C PHE A 73 -4.83 -8.25 1.41
N ALA A 74 -5.43 -8.08 2.59
CA ALA A 74 -4.97 -8.76 3.81
C ALA A 74 -5.08 -10.29 3.70
N LEU A 75 -6.17 -10.79 3.11
CA LEU A 75 -6.35 -12.22 2.84
C LEU A 75 -5.31 -12.75 1.85
N LEU A 76 -5.06 -12.03 0.75
CA LEU A 76 -4.09 -12.43 -0.26
C LEU A 76 -2.68 -12.43 0.33
N LEU A 77 -2.30 -11.43 1.13
CA LEU A 77 -0.99 -11.35 1.75
C LEU A 77 -0.72 -12.52 2.71
N VAL A 78 -1.75 -13.00 3.41
CA VAL A 78 -1.62 -14.15 4.33
C VAL A 78 -1.65 -15.50 3.59
N LEU A 79 -2.44 -15.62 2.52
CA LEU A 79 -2.68 -16.91 1.85
C LEU A 79 -1.74 -17.17 0.67
N ILE A 80 -1.51 -16.17 -0.18
CA ILE A 80 -0.79 -16.38 -1.45
C ILE A 80 0.67 -16.78 -1.22
N PRO A 81 1.48 -16.09 -0.39
CA PRO A 81 2.87 -16.47 -0.22
C PRO A 81 3.06 -17.94 0.23
N PRO A 82 2.42 -18.43 1.30
CA PRO A 82 2.59 -19.84 1.68
C PRO A 82 1.98 -20.83 0.69
N LEU A 83 0.92 -20.46 -0.04
CA LEU A 83 0.38 -21.30 -1.12
C LEU A 83 1.35 -21.44 -2.29
N VAL A 84 2.00 -20.34 -2.70
CA VAL A 84 3.03 -20.36 -3.76
C VAL A 84 4.21 -21.20 -3.32
N LEU A 85 4.70 -21.04 -2.08
CA LEU A 85 5.80 -21.82 -1.52
C LEU A 85 5.46 -23.32 -1.47
N LEU A 86 4.24 -23.68 -1.05
CA LEU A 86 3.76 -25.05 -1.11
C LEU A 86 3.67 -25.57 -2.54
N GLY A 87 3.17 -24.74 -3.48
CA GLY A 87 3.10 -25.08 -4.90
C GLY A 87 4.47 -25.40 -5.49
N VAL A 88 5.49 -24.62 -5.15
CA VAL A 88 6.90 -24.88 -5.53
C VAL A 88 7.39 -26.20 -4.91
N GLU A 89 7.12 -26.45 -3.63
CA GLU A 89 7.48 -27.72 -2.97
C GLU A 89 6.85 -28.93 -3.69
N VAL A 90 5.56 -28.83 -4.01
CA VAL A 90 4.81 -29.90 -4.69
C VAL A 90 5.34 -30.11 -6.10
N LEU A 91 5.56 -29.05 -6.88
CA LEU A 91 6.08 -29.13 -8.25
C LEU A 91 7.47 -29.77 -8.30
N ILE A 92 8.37 -29.37 -7.38
CA ILE A 92 9.69 -29.99 -7.25
C ILE A 92 9.57 -31.44 -6.78
N GLY A 93 8.65 -31.74 -5.86
CA GLY A 93 8.41 -33.11 -5.40
C GLY A 93 7.83 -34.04 -6.48
N LEU A 94 7.10 -33.50 -7.45
CA LEU A 94 6.57 -34.24 -8.61
C LEU A 94 7.68 -34.59 -9.60
N THR A 95 8.66 -33.70 -9.79
CA THR A 95 9.78 -33.91 -10.71
C THR A 95 10.91 -34.71 -10.06
N VAL A 96 11.23 -34.42 -8.80
CA VAL A 96 12.31 -35.05 -8.01
C VAL A 96 11.79 -35.37 -6.60
N PRO A 97 11.17 -36.55 -6.38
CA PRO A 97 10.59 -36.91 -5.09
C PRO A 97 11.57 -36.86 -3.91
N ALA A 98 12.84 -37.17 -4.16
CA ALA A 98 13.89 -37.10 -3.15
C ALA A 98 14.21 -35.67 -2.69
N ALA A 99 13.96 -34.66 -3.54
CA ALA A 99 14.27 -33.27 -3.24
C ALA A 99 13.21 -32.58 -2.38
N ARG A 100 11.96 -33.09 -2.36
CA ARG A 100 10.81 -32.42 -1.70
C ARG A 100 11.08 -32.01 -0.26
N ARG A 101 11.60 -32.92 0.56
CA ARG A 101 11.91 -32.63 1.97
C ARG A 101 13.03 -31.58 2.10
N GLY A 102 14.02 -31.63 1.21
CA GLY A 102 15.07 -30.63 1.14
C GLY A 102 14.53 -29.25 0.79
N THR A 103 13.64 -29.17 -0.21
CA THR A 103 12.95 -27.93 -0.60
C THR A 103 12.16 -27.36 0.57
N HIS A 104 11.35 -28.15 1.26
CA HIS A 104 10.58 -27.68 2.42
C HIS A 104 11.50 -27.07 3.49
N LEU A 105 12.59 -27.75 3.84
CA LEU A 105 13.55 -27.25 4.83
C LEU A 105 14.28 -25.98 4.37
N LEU A 106 14.62 -25.89 3.08
CA LEU A 106 15.21 -24.70 2.49
C LEU A 106 14.25 -23.50 2.58
N LEU A 107 12.98 -23.68 2.22
CA LEU A 107 11.96 -22.64 2.32
C LEU A 107 11.76 -22.18 3.76
N MET A 108 11.68 -23.12 4.71
CA MET A 108 11.63 -22.81 6.14
C MET A 108 12.88 -22.03 6.60
N ALA A 109 14.08 -22.41 6.13
CA ALA A 109 15.32 -21.73 6.46
C ALA A 109 15.34 -20.29 5.94
N LEU A 110 14.91 -20.07 4.70
CA LEU A 110 14.87 -18.75 4.07
C LEU A 110 13.86 -17.84 4.76
N LEU A 111 12.65 -18.32 5.04
CA LEU A 111 11.65 -17.53 5.78
C LEU A 111 12.14 -17.18 7.19
N ALA A 112 12.74 -18.15 7.90
CA ALA A 112 13.33 -17.89 9.21
C ALA A 112 14.47 -16.86 9.14
N ALA A 113 15.29 -16.91 8.10
CA ALA A 113 16.34 -15.91 7.89
C ALA A 113 15.75 -14.50 7.72
N VAL A 114 14.67 -14.33 6.94
CA VAL A 114 13.98 -13.04 6.79
C VAL A 114 13.45 -12.53 8.14
N VAL A 115 12.91 -13.40 8.99
CA VAL A 115 12.50 -13.04 10.35
C VAL A 115 13.70 -12.58 11.19
N PHE A 116 14.84 -13.28 11.11
CA PHE A 116 16.04 -12.91 11.85
C PHE A 116 16.68 -11.61 11.36
N VAL A 117 16.65 -11.31 10.05
CA VAL A 117 17.10 -10.01 9.52
C VAL A 117 16.34 -8.88 10.23
N GLN A 118 15.02 -8.98 10.29
CA GLN A 118 14.17 -7.97 10.92
C GLN A 118 14.42 -7.84 12.42
N ALA A 119 14.68 -8.94 13.12
CA ALA A 119 14.96 -8.92 14.55
C ALA A 119 16.37 -8.42 14.92
N LEU A 120 17.33 -8.52 14.00
CA LEU A 120 18.75 -8.24 14.27
C LEU A 120 19.28 -6.96 13.62
N LYS A 121 18.53 -6.33 12.70
CA LYS A 121 18.99 -5.17 11.94
C LYS A 121 19.49 -4.02 12.82
N ASP A 122 18.79 -3.73 13.93
CA ASP A 122 19.16 -2.65 14.85
C ASP A 122 20.40 -2.99 15.69
N ALA A 123 20.65 -4.27 15.96
CA ALA A 123 21.77 -4.74 16.77
C ALA A 123 23.07 -4.88 15.97
N LEU A 124 22.99 -5.20 14.67
CA LEU A 124 24.14 -5.50 13.80
C LEU A 124 24.43 -4.42 12.74
N GLY A 125 23.79 -3.24 12.85
CA GLY A 125 23.75 -2.16 11.84
C GLY A 125 25.09 -1.55 11.37
N SER A 126 26.24 -2.14 11.75
CA SER A 126 27.57 -1.75 11.26
C SER A 126 28.04 -2.54 10.03
N SER A 127 27.43 -3.69 9.69
CA SER A 127 27.81 -4.49 8.52
C SER A 127 26.66 -5.32 7.94
N ASP A 128 26.22 -4.94 6.75
CA ASP A 128 25.16 -5.60 5.98
C ASP A 128 25.49 -7.06 5.65
N VAL A 129 26.75 -7.30 5.28
CA VAL A 129 27.24 -8.66 4.99
C VAL A 129 27.16 -9.53 6.25
N LEU A 130 27.56 -8.99 7.41
CA LEU A 130 27.48 -9.71 8.67
C LEU A 130 26.02 -10.03 9.02
N LEU A 131 25.10 -9.07 8.87
CA LEU A 131 23.67 -9.28 9.11
C LEU A 131 23.10 -10.41 8.24
N ILE A 132 23.36 -10.39 6.94
CA ILE A 132 22.89 -11.42 6.00
C ILE A 132 23.46 -12.80 6.36
N VAL A 133 24.78 -12.88 6.60
CA VAL A 133 25.44 -14.16 6.91
C VAL A 133 24.92 -14.73 8.23
N VAL A 134 24.77 -13.90 9.27
CA VAL A 134 24.22 -14.33 10.57
C VAL A 134 22.78 -14.78 10.43
N ALA A 135 21.93 -14.04 9.71
CA ALA A 135 20.54 -14.40 9.50
C ALA A 135 20.38 -15.72 8.73
N LEU A 136 21.17 -15.93 7.67
CA LEU A 136 21.19 -17.20 6.92
C LEU A 136 21.68 -18.36 7.78
N ALA A 137 22.72 -18.15 8.60
CA ALA A 137 23.21 -19.17 9.52
C ALA A 137 22.15 -19.55 10.56
N LEU A 138 21.49 -18.56 11.17
CA LEU A 138 20.39 -18.79 12.12
C LEU A 138 19.18 -19.46 11.46
N GLY A 139 18.82 -19.08 10.23
CA GLY A 139 17.78 -19.74 9.44
C GLY A 139 18.11 -21.22 9.18
N ALA A 140 19.35 -21.53 8.79
CA ALA A 140 19.81 -22.91 8.59
C ALA A 140 19.80 -23.72 9.89
N VAL A 141 20.19 -23.11 11.02
CA VAL A 141 20.08 -23.73 12.35
C VAL A 141 18.62 -24.01 12.69
N ALA A 142 17.72 -23.04 12.51
CA ALA A 142 16.29 -23.20 12.77
C ALA A 142 15.66 -24.33 11.93
N ALA A 143 15.98 -24.40 10.63
CA ALA A 143 15.51 -25.49 9.76
C ALA A 143 16.09 -26.85 10.17
N THR A 144 17.34 -26.90 10.60
CA THR A 144 17.97 -28.13 11.11
C THR A 144 17.30 -28.59 12.41
N LEU A 145 17.02 -27.67 13.33
CA LEU A 145 16.27 -27.94 14.56
C LEU A 145 14.84 -28.42 14.24
N TYR A 146 14.14 -27.77 13.31
CA TYR A 146 12.83 -28.22 12.84
C TYR A 146 12.86 -29.64 12.23
N ALA A 147 13.94 -29.98 11.50
CA ALA A 147 14.11 -31.31 10.92
C ALA A 147 14.36 -32.40 11.98
N ARG A 148 15.09 -32.08 13.05
CA ARG A 148 15.56 -33.07 14.04
C ARG A 148 14.77 -33.13 15.33
N ALA A 149 14.18 -32.02 15.78
CA ALA A 149 13.50 -31.91 17.06
C ALA A 149 11.98 -31.89 16.90
N GLU A 150 11.30 -32.87 17.48
CA GLU A 150 9.83 -32.91 17.55
C GLU A 150 9.22 -31.70 18.28
N PRO A 151 9.80 -31.20 19.40
CA PRO A 151 9.26 -30.02 20.08
C PRO A 151 9.15 -28.79 19.17
N VAL A 152 10.11 -28.59 18.25
CA VAL A 152 10.09 -27.44 17.32
C VAL A 152 8.94 -27.57 16.32
N ARG A 153 8.68 -28.78 15.80
CA ARG A 153 7.53 -29.02 14.92
C ARG A 153 6.22 -28.85 15.66
N SER A 154 6.13 -29.37 16.89
CA SER A 154 4.95 -29.19 17.75
C SER A 154 4.69 -27.71 18.03
N PHE A 155 5.74 -26.93 18.29
CA PHE A 155 5.63 -25.49 18.49
C PHE A 155 5.10 -24.78 17.23
N MET A 156 5.62 -25.11 16.05
CA MET A 156 5.08 -24.58 14.78
C MET A 156 3.61 -24.98 14.56
N SER A 157 3.23 -26.21 14.92
CA SER A 157 1.84 -26.66 14.83
C SER A 157 0.92 -25.85 15.77
N VAL A 158 1.38 -25.55 16.99
CA VAL A 158 0.66 -24.67 17.94
C VAL A 158 0.53 -23.25 17.41
N LEU A 159 1.51 -22.75 16.66
CA LEU A 159 1.46 -21.43 16.04
C LEU A 159 0.61 -21.36 14.78
N THR A 160 0.08 -22.46 14.24
CA THR A 160 -0.76 -22.44 13.03
C THR A 160 -1.97 -21.50 13.06
N PRO A 161 -2.56 -21.12 14.22
CA PRO A 161 -3.58 -20.07 14.27
C PRO A 161 -3.03 -18.65 14.12
N ALA A 162 -1.72 -18.42 14.26
CA ALA A 162 -1.11 -17.07 14.26
C ALA A 162 -1.42 -16.25 12.98
N PRO A 163 -1.37 -16.80 11.75
CA PRO A 163 -1.82 -16.11 10.55
C PRO A 163 -3.24 -15.56 10.65
N LEU A 164 -4.17 -16.36 11.19
CA LEU A 164 -5.55 -15.94 11.40
C LEU A 164 -5.67 -14.90 12.51
N VAL A 165 -4.92 -15.08 13.61
CA VAL A 165 -4.91 -14.12 14.73
C VAL A 165 -4.42 -12.76 14.26
N PHE A 166 -3.31 -12.68 13.53
CA PHE A 166 -2.79 -11.42 13.00
C PHE A 166 -3.74 -10.78 11.99
N LEU A 167 -4.38 -11.58 11.13
CA LEU A 167 -5.40 -11.09 10.22
C LEU A 167 -6.58 -10.47 10.97
N VAL A 168 -7.07 -11.13 12.02
CA VAL A 168 -8.18 -10.63 12.85
C VAL A 168 -7.78 -9.37 13.62
N LEU A 169 -6.60 -9.35 14.22
CA LEU A 169 -6.08 -8.17 14.91
C LEU A 169 -6.00 -6.97 13.96
N PHE A 170 -5.47 -7.19 12.75
CA PHE A 170 -5.34 -6.17 11.73
C PHE A 170 -6.71 -5.63 11.29
N LEU A 171 -7.66 -6.50 10.94
CA LEU A 171 -8.93 -6.07 10.34
C LEU A 171 -9.95 -5.51 11.34
N PHE A 172 -9.92 -5.94 12.60
CA PHE A 172 -10.99 -5.67 13.56
C PHE A 172 -10.56 -4.93 14.82
N ILE A 173 -9.27 -4.93 15.16
CA ILE A 173 -8.78 -4.37 16.44
C ILE A 173 -7.87 -3.16 16.20
N SER A 174 -7.14 -3.14 15.09
CA SER A 174 -6.25 -2.03 14.74
C SER A 174 -7.04 -0.76 14.31
N PRO A 175 -6.37 0.41 14.22
CA PRO A 175 -6.96 1.61 13.62
C PRO A 175 -7.56 1.40 12.21
N VAL A 176 -7.09 0.40 11.45
CA VAL A 176 -7.63 0.03 10.13
C VAL A 176 -9.09 -0.43 10.19
N SER A 177 -9.58 -0.87 11.35
CA SER A 177 -10.99 -1.21 11.56
C SER A 177 -11.95 -0.05 11.27
N LYS A 178 -11.49 1.20 11.43
CA LYS A 178 -12.22 2.42 11.06
C LYS A 178 -12.41 2.60 9.55
N ILE A 179 -11.76 1.78 8.73
CA ILE A 179 -11.96 1.72 7.28
C ILE A 179 -12.78 0.48 6.92
N THR A 180 -12.48 -0.68 7.52
CA THR A 180 -13.10 -1.95 7.13
C THR A 180 -14.52 -2.13 7.68
N LEU A 181 -14.85 -1.50 8.82
CA LEU A 181 -16.13 -1.64 9.51
C LEU A 181 -17.00 -0.37 9.47
N ALA A 182 -16.45 0.77 9.05
CA ALA A 182 -17.16 2.04 9.16
C ALA A 182 -18.15 2.24 8.01
N ASP A 183 -19.33 2.72 8.38
CA ASP A 183 -20.30 3.24 7.43
C ASP A 183 -19.90 4.66 7.00
N GLU A 184 -20.08 4.97 5.71
CA GLU A 184 -19.83 6.31 5.21
C GLU A 184 -20.83 7.32 5.77
N ALA A 185 -20.38 8.57 5.93
CA ALA A 185 -21.29 9.65 6.27
C ALA A 185 -22.27 9.91 5.11
N SER A 186 -23.41 10.55 5.41
CA SER A 186 -24.41 10.90 4.42
C SER A 186 -24.77 12.37 4.48
N ALA A 187 -25.36 12.89 3.41
CA ALA A 187 -25.79 14.28 3.39
C ALA A 187 -26.80 14.58 4.52
N LYS A 188 -26.54 15.67 5.25
CA LYS A 188 -27.37 16.11 6.37
C LYS A 188 -28.40 17.14 5.92
N SER A 189 -29.54 17.16 6.61
CA SER A 189 -30.57 18.18 6.42
C SER A 189 -30.29 19.34 7.38
N VAL A 190 -29.65 20.39 6.85
CA VAL A 190 -29.39 21.63 7.60
C VAL A 190 -30.35 22.71 7.11
N GLY A 191 -31.04 23.38 8.04
CA GLY A 191 -31.91 24.52 7.73
C GLY A 191 -31.11 25.78 7.41
N ASN A 192 -31.68 26.68 6.60
CA ASN A 192 -31.16 28.04 6.34
C ASN A 192 -29.75 28.12 5.75
N VAL A 193 -29.35 27.16 4.92
CA VAL A 193 -28.10 27.24 4.14
C VAL A 193 -28.26 28.25 3.01
N ALA A 194 -27.32 29.19 2.89
CA ALA A 194 -27.27 30.15 1.79
C ALA A 194 -27.14 29.42 0.44
N ARG A 195 -27.96 29.81 -0.55
CA ARG A 195 -27.98 29.19 -1.88
C ARG A 195 -27.08 29.91 -2.88
N VAL A 196 -25.83 30.15 -2.48
CA VAL A 196 -24.81 30.77 -3.33
C VAL A 196 -23.81 29.71 -3.81
N PRO A 197 -23.30 29.77 -5.05
CA PRO A 197 -22.20 28.91 -5.45
C PRO A 197 -20.97 29.15 -4.55
N VAL A 198 -20.33 28.08 -4.12
CA VAL A 198 -19.11 28.13 -3.32
C VAL A 198 -17.96 27.56 -4.13
N VAL A 199 -16.84 28.27 -4.15
CA VAL A 199 -15.57 27.79 -4.73
C VAL A 199 -14.53 27.83 -3.62
N MET A 200 -13.97 26.67 -3.31
CA MET A 200 -12.96 26.49 -2.27
C MET A 200 -11.77 25.75 -2.87
N ILE A 201 -10.58 26.36 -2.79
CA ILE A 201 -9.35 25.80 -3.30
C ILE A 201 -8.35 25.74 -2.14
N VAL A 202 -7.85 24.54 -1.88
CA VAL A 202 -6.78 24.27 -0.91
C VAL A 202 -5.54 23.94 -1.71
N PHE A 203 -4.51 24.78 -1.59
CA PHE A 203 -3.20 24.52 -2.19
C PHE A 203 -2.35 23.79 -1.17
N ASP A 204 -1.98 22.55 -1.47
CA ASP A 204 -1.14 21.75 -0.58
C ASP A 204 0.28 22.34 -0.53
N GLU A 205 0.95 22.19 0.61
CA GLU A 205 2.34 22.64 0.85
C GLU A 205 2.68 24.07 0.36
N PHE A 206 1.71 24.98 0.27
CA PHE A 206 1.90 26.32 -0.27
C PHE A 206 1.86 27.41 0.81
N PRO A 207 3.02 27.77 1.42
CA PRO A 207 3.03 28.69 2.54
C PRO A 207 2.71 30.13 2.11
N SER A 208 1.95 30.83 2.94
CA SER A 208 1.58 32.24 2.69
C SER A 208 2.78 33.17 2.54
N THR A 209 3.93 32.83 3.15
CA THR A 209 5.18 33.58 3.01
C THR A 209 5.73 33.55 1.59
N SER A 210 5.51 32.48 0.84
CA SER A 210 5.95 32.39 -0.56
C SER A 210 5.16 33.32 -1.48
N LEU A 211 3.91 33.63 -1.11
CA LEU A 211 3.05 34.56 -1.86
C LEU A 211 3.40 36.03 -1.62
N MET A 212 4.21 36.35 -0.61
CA MET A 212 4.40 37.73 -0.15
C MET A 212 5.67 38.39 -0.70
N ASP A 213 5.56 39.67 -1.02
CA ASP A 213 6.68 40.56 -1.29
C ASP A 213 7.38 41.02 0.01
N ALA A 214 8.45 41.80 -0.14
CA ALA A 214 9.19 42.38 1.00
C ALA A 214 8.34 43.32 1.88
N ARG A 215 7.18 43.78 1.39
CA ARG A 215 6.24 44.64 2.11
C ARG A 215 5.13 43.85 2.79
N ARG A 216 5.13 42.51 2.67
CA ARG A 216 4.08 41.60 3.17
C ARG A 216 2.73 41.82 2.50
N ASN A 217 2.74 42.17 1.22
CA ASN A 217 1.57 42.09 0.34
C ASN A 217 1.73 40.90 -0.61
N ILE A 218 0.65 40.43 -1.24
CA ILE A 218 0.78 39.44 -2.31
C ILE A 218 1.67 40.02 -3.43
N ASP A 219 2.70 39.28 -3.82
CA ASP A 219 3.59 39.64 -4.93
C ASP A 219 2.82 39.54 -6.25
N ALA A 220 2.33 40.69 -6.74
CA ALA A 220 1.52 40.76 -7.96
C ALA A 220 2.31 40.52 -9.25
N GLU A 221 3.64 40.63 -9.21
CA GLU A 221 4.50 40.34 -10.37
C GLU A 221 4.64 38.83 -10.56
N ARG A 222 4.83 38.09 -9.46
CA ARG A 222 4.95 36.62 -9.47
C ARG A 222 3.61 35.89 -9.46
N TYR A 223 2.60 36.45 -8.78
CA TYR A 223 1.31 35.80 -8.53
C TYR A 223 0.12 36.70 -8.93
N PRO A 224 0.02 37.11 -10.21
CA PRO A 224 -0.99 38.08 -10.66
C PRO A 224 -2.44 37.62 -10.42
N GLY A 225 -2.73 36.32 -10.58
CA GLY A 225 -4.07 35.78 -10.33
C GLY A 225 -4.47 35.85 -8.85
N PHE A 226 -3.54 35.61 -7.93
CA PHE A 226 -3.79 35.76 -6.48
C PHE A 226 -3.95 37.22 -6.09
N ALA A 227 -3.17 38.13 -6.71
CA ALA A 227 -3.31 39.56 -6.48
C ALA A 227 -4.69 40.09 -6.94
N GLN A 228 -5.18 39.61 -8.09
CA GLN A 228 -6.54 39.91 -8.57
C GLN A 228 -7.61 39.34 -7.63
N LEU A 229 -7.47 38.10 -7.17
CA LEU A 229 -8.42 37.52 -6.23
C LEU A 229 -8.47 38.30 -4.90
N ALA A 230 -7.31 38.76 -4.43
CA ALA A 230 -7.21 39.53 -3.20
C ALA A 230 -7.72 40.97 -3.35
N SER A 231 -7.69 41.58 -4.54
CA SER A 231 -8.25 42.93 -4.74
C SER A 231 -9.78 42.95 -4.60
N ASP A 232 -10.43 41.83 -4.93
CA ASP A 232 -11.88 41.67 -4.85
C ASP A 232 -12.33 40.96 -3.56
N GLY A 233 -11.39 40.60 -2.68
CA GLY A 233 -11.62 39.77 -1.50
C GLY A 233 -11.01 40.32 -0.21
N THR A 234 -11.13 39.54 0.86
CA THR A 234 -10.45 39.82 2.14
C THR A 234 -9.29 38.86 2.32
N TRP A 235 -8.08 39.38 2.49
CA TRP A 235 -6.89 38.57 2.69
C TRP A 235 -6.43 38.57 4.15
N PHE A 236 -6.32 37.37 4.73
CA PHE A 236 -5.83 37.15 6.09
C PHE A 236 -4.36 36.70 6.08
N ARG A 237 -3.43 37.67 6.03
CA ARG A 237 -1.98 37.42 5.90
C ARG A 237 -1.34 36.57 7.01
N ASN A 238 -1.91 36.57 8.22
CA ASN A 238 -1.39 35.86 9.38
C ASN A 238 -2.16 34.56 9.67
N THR A 239 -2.74 33.95 8.63
CA THR A 239 -3.40 32.65 8.79
C THR A 239 -2.36 31.54 8.97
N HIS A 240 -2.66 30.56 9.81
CA HIS A 240 -1.82 29.38 10.01
C HIS A 240 -2.69 28.14 10.01
N THR A 241 -2.12 27.02 9.55
CA THR A 241 -2.73 25.70 9.73
C THR A 241 -2.68 25.29 11.21
N ILE A 242 -3.49 24.30 11.58
CA ILE A 242 -3.52 23.73 12.93
C ILE A 242 -2.65 22.46 13.06
N TYR A 243 -2.21 21.91 11.92
CA TYR A 243 -1.37 20.72 11.85
C TYR A 243 -0.49 20.79 10.59
N ASP A 244 0.65 20.13 10.59
CA ASP A 244 1.62 20.13 9.48
C ASP A 244 1.29 19.09 8.40
N SER A 245 0.70 17.96 8.78
CA SER A 245 0.23 16.92 7.85
C SER A 245 -1.11 17.23 7.17
N THR A 246 -1.17 17.03 5.85
CA THR A 246 -2.35 17.07 4.99
C THR A 246 -3.51 16.22 5.53
N THR A 247 -3.24 15.01 6.02
CA THR A 247 -4.27 14.05 6.49
C THR A 247 -4.95 14.49 7.77
N ARG A 248 -4.51 15.61 8.38
CA ARG A 248 -5.12 16.21 9.57
C ARG A 248 -5.54 17.65 9.37
N ALA A 249 -4.70 18.44 8.70
CA ALA A 249 -4.97 19.84 8.44
C ALA A 249 -6.16 20.04 7.50
N VAL A 250 -6.23 19.28 6.41
CA VAL A 250 -7.28 19.44 5.40
C VAL A 250 -8.66 19.00 5.91
N PRO A 251 -8.82 17.84 6.60
CA PRO A 251 -10.10 17.51 7.22
C PRO A 251 -10.57 18.55 8.25
N ALA A 252 -9.67 19.12 9.05
CA ALA A 252 -10.01 20.18 10.01
C ALA A 252 -10.55 21.45 9.32
N ILE A 253 -10.07 21.76 8.12
CA ILE A 253 -10.62 22.83 7.28
C ILE A 253 -12.03 22.48 6.79
N MET A 254 -12.26 21.20 6.45
CA MET A 254 -13.53 20.71 5.90
C MET A 254 -14.64 20.59 6.95
N ASP A 255 -14.32 20.25 8.19
CA ASP A 255 -15.32 20.00 9.24
C ASP A 255 -15.29 21.00 10.42
N GLY A 256 -14.24 21.82 10.52
CA GLY A 256 -14.07 22.84 11.55
C GLY A 256 -13.64 22.31 12.92
N ASN A 257 -13.21 21.05 13.04
CA ASN A 257 -12.78 20.45 14.31
C ASN A 257 -11.26 20.43 14.45
N TYR A 258 -10.77 20.45 15.69
CA TYR A 258 -9.36 20.22 15.95
C TYR A 258 -9.00 18.76 15.65
N PRO A 259 -7.84 18.48 15.01
CA PRO A 259 -7.40 17.11 14.79
C PRO A 259 -7.20 16.36 16.10
N GLU A 260 -7.77 15.17 16.20
CA GLU A 260 -7.53 14.25 17.29
C GLU A 260 -6.52 13.16 16.88
N LYS A 261 -6.02 12.42 17.87
CA LYS A 261 -5.13 11.29 17.60
C LYS A 261 -5.95 10.15 16.98
N ASP A 262 -5.38 9.47 15.98
CA ASP A 262 -5.94 8.29 15.32
C ASP A 262 -7.26 8.54 14.55
N THR A 263 -7.64 9.80 14.31
CA THR A 263 -8.74 10.18 13.40
C THR A 263 -8.26 10.07 11.96
N LEU A 264 -9.02 9.39 11.11
CA LEU A 264 -8.68 9.18 9.71
C LEU A 264 -9.33 10.26 8.83
N PRO A 265 -8.71 10.64 7.69
CA PRO A 265 -9.27 11.62 6.77
C PRO A 265 -10.39 11.02 5.88
N THR A 266 -11.37 10.35 6.50
CA THR A 266 -12.49 9.68 5.85
C THR A 266 -13.82 10.33 6.21
N SER A 267 -14.83 10.10 5.37
CA SER A 267 -16.18 10.64 5.61
C SER A 267 -16.80 10.13 6.91
N SER A 268 -16.53 8.88 7.29
CA SER A 268 -17.00 8.24 8.51
C SER A 268 -16.53 8.94 9.78
N GLU A 269 -15.26 9.34 9.81
CA GLU A 269 -14.62 10.04 10.94
C GLU A 269 -14.90 11.56 10.91
N HIS A 270 -15.25 12.11 9.75
CA HIS A 270 -15.63 13.53 9.56
C HIS A 270 -17.08 13.70 9.05
N PRO A 271 -18.10 13.21 9.79
CA PRO A 271 -19.48 13.14 9.31
C PRO A 271 -20.22 14.49 9.24
N ASN A 272 -19.59 15.56 9.73
CA ASN A 272 -20.10 16.93 9.72
C ASN A 272 -19.29 17.85 8.78
N SER A 273 -18.62 17.28 7.78
CA SER A 273 -17.87 18.06 6.79
C SER A 273 -18.77 18.98 5.96
N ILE A 274 -18.16 19.99 5.33
CA ILE A 274 -18.81 20.88 4.37
C ILE A 274 -19.55 20.10 3.27
N PHE A 275 -19.06 18.93 2.88
CA PHE A 275 -19.70 18.03 1.92
C PHE A 275 -21.03 17.48 2.46
N ALA A 276 -21.03 16.95 3.68
CA ALA A 276 -22.24 16.44 4.32
C ALA A 276 -23.26 17.57 4.56
N LEU A 277 -22.80 18.76 4.95
CA LEU A 277 -23.66 19.92 5.21
C LEU A 277 -24.30 20.47 3.94
N LEU A 278 -23.57 20.52 2.82
CA LEU A 278 -24.04 21.09 1.55
C LEU A 278 -24.64 20.05 0.60
N GLY A 279 -24.48 18.74 0.86
CA GLY A 279 -24.89 17.62 -0.02
C GLY A 279 -26.34 17.64 -0.48
N LYS A 280 -27.28 18.12 0.35
CA LYS A 280 -28.70 18.22 -0.03
C LYS A 280 -29.04 19.48 -0.82
N THR A 281 -28.22 20.54 -0.73
CA THR A 281 -28.54 21.88 -1.25
C THR A 281 -27.70 22.25 -2.47
N HIS A 282 -26.50 21.72 -2.56
CA HIS A 282 -25.53 22.01 -3.61
C HIS A 282 -25.25 20.78 -4.47
N ARG A 283 -24.88 21.01 -5.73
CA ARG A 283 -24.22 19.98 -6.55
C ARG A 283 -22.76 19.87 -6.10
N MET A 284 -22.23 18.65 -6.05
CA MET A 284 -20.84 18.41 -5.68
C MET A 284 -19.95 18.40 -6.93
N ASN A 285 -18.95 19.28 -6.94
CA ASN A 285 -17.80 19.22 -7.85
C ASN A 285 -16.55 19.20 -6.96
N VAL A 286 -16.25 18.03 -6.41
CA VAL A 286 -15.24 17.84 -5.37
C VAL A 286 -14.11 17.01 -5.93
N SER A 287 -12.89 17.52 -5.80
CA SER A 287 -11.65 16.79 -6.07
C SER A 287 -10.81 16.84 -4.80
N GLU A 288 -10.78 15.72 -4.11
CA GLU A 288 -9.89 15.48 -2.97
C GLU A 288 -8.58 14.86 -3.44
N GLU A 289 -7.51 15.17 -2.73
CA GLU A 289 -6.18 14.57 -2.90
C GLU A 289 -5.74 14.12 -1.51
N ALA A 290 -5.24 12.89 -1.35
CA ALA A 290 -4.86 12.29 -0.06
C ALA A 290 -5.96 12.13 1.02
N THR A 291 -7.21 12.55 0.76
CA THR A 291 -8.36 12.42 1.68
C THR A 291 -9.57 11.75 1.00
N THR A 292 -10.52 11.26 1.79
CA THR A 292 -11.83 10.72 1.37
C THR A 292 -12.94 11.20 2.30
N VAL A 293 -12.94 12.50 2.62
CA VAL A 293 -13.89 13.13 3.56
C VAL A 293 -15.25 13.35 2.90
N CYS A 294 -15.31 13.51 1.57
CA CYS A 294 -16.59 13.50 0.87
C CYS A 294 -17.13 12.06 0.75
N PRO A 295 -18.36 11.81 1.21
CA PRO A 295 -19.03 10.52 1.01
C PRO A 295 -19.13 10.10 -0.46
N ARG A 296 -19.02 8.81 -0.75
CA ARG A 296 -19.12 8.25 -2.11
C ARG A 296 -20.51 8.36 -2.71
N ASP A 297 -21.55 8.46 -1.88
CA ASP A 297 -22.92 8.73 -2.35
C ASP A 297 -23.12 10.17 -2.85
N LEU A 298 -22.22 11.09 -2.46
CA LEU A 298 -22.26 12.50 -2.85
C LEU A 298 -21.20 12.88 -3.87
N CYS A 299 -20.03 12.25 -3.81
CA CYS A 299 -18.88 12.56 -4.66
C CYS A 299 -18.41 11.32 -5.40
N THR A 300 -18.26 11.45 -6.71
CA THR A 300 -17.56 10.47 -7.52
C THR A 300 -16.06 10.62 -7.29
N ASP A 301 -15.41 9.55 -6.83
CA ASP A 301 -13.96 9.49 -6.70
C ASP A 301 -13.39 8.65 -7.85
N ALA A 302 -12.69 9.29 -8.79
CA ALA A 302 -12.09 8.63 -9.95
C ALA A 302 -11.17 7.46 -9.55
N ARG A 303 -10.54 7.53 -8.36
CA ARG A 303 -9.71 6.46 -7.80
C ARG A 303 -10.47 5.17 -7.55
N THR A 304 -11.77 5.28 -7.27
CA THR A 304 -12.65 4.14 -7.01
C THR A 304 -13.28 3.57 -8.29
N GLU A 305 -13.24 4.33 -9.39
CA GLU A 305 -13.73 3.88 -10.70
C GLU A 305 -12.72 2.98 -11.42
N GLU A 306 -11.45 3.02 -11.04
CA GLU A 306 -10.41 2.11 -11.55
C GLU A 306 -10.80 0.64 -11.30
N PRO A 307 -10.55 -0.29 -12.24
CA PRO A 307 -10.75 -1.72 -12.05
C PRO A 307 -10.11 -2.24 -10.77
N PHE A 308 -10.81 -3.15 -10.07
CA PHE A 308 -10.36 -3.73 -8.81
C PHE A 308 -8.91 -4.29 -8.86
N LEU A 309 -8.55 -4.97 -9.96
CA LEU A 309 -7.22 -5.55 -10.12
C LEU A 309 -6.12 -4.49 -10.25
N GLU A 310 -6.41 -3.34 -10.85
CA GLU A 310 -5.46 -2.24 -11.00
C GLU A 310 -5.23 -1.53 -9.66
N ARG A 311 -6.30 -1.31 -8.88
CA ARG A 311 -6.19 -0.77 -7.52
C ARG A 311 -5.36 -1.70 -6.61
N LEU A 312 -5.59 -3.01 -6.70
CA LEU A 312 -4.85 -4.00 -5.94
C LEU A 312 -3.38 -4.11 -6.39
N GLY A 313 -3.14 -4.07 -7.70
CA GLY A 313 -1.81 -4.07 -8.30
C GLY A 313 -0.99 -2.87 -7.83
N SER A 314 -1.52 -1.66 -7.96
CA SER A 314 -0.83 -0.44 -7.54
C SER A 314 -0.50 -0.42 -6.04
N MET A 315 -1.42 -0.92 -5.19
CA MET A 315 -1.19 -1.05 -3.75
C MET A 315 -0.07 -2.04 -3.46
N THR A 316 -0.02 -3.15 -4.20
CA THR A 316 1.04 -4.16 -4.06
C THR A 316 2.39 -3.60 -4.49
N ASP A 317 2.44 -2.82 -5.57
CA ASP A 317 3.67 -2.20 -6.06
C ASP A 317 4.27 -1.25 -5.00
N ASP A 318 3.43 -0.42 -4.39
CA ASP A 318 3.88 0.51 -3.35
C ASP A 318 4.33 -0.20 -2.08
N LEU A 319 3.58 -1.21 -1.65
CA LEU A 319 3.95 -1.98 -0.47
C LEU A 319 5.16 -2.89 -0.69
N THR A 320 5.46 -3.26 -1.94
CA THR A 320 6.68 -4.00 -2.27
C THR A 320 7.91 -3.15 -2.00
N LEU A 321 7.88 -1.87 -2.42
CA LEU A 321 8.98 -0.96 -2.16
C LEU A 321 9.09 -0.58 -0.68
N VAL A 322 7.96 -0.33 -0.01
CA VAL A 322 7.94 -0.09 1.45
C VAL A 322 8.48 -1.31 2.20
N TYR A 323 8.06 -2.51 1.83
CA TYR A 323 8.57 -3.74 2.44
C TYR A 323 10.07 -3.91 2.18
N ALA A 324 10.56 -3.58 0.98
CA ALA A 324 11.98 -3.59 0.67
C ALA A 324 12.76 -2.69 1.65
N HIS A 325 12.29 -1.48 1.95
CA HIS A 325 12.89 -0.63 2.99
C HIS A 325 12.88 -1.27 4.39
N VAL A 326 11.89 -2.11 4.71
CA VAL A 326 11.81 -2.77 6.02
C VAL A 326 12.83 -3.90 6.18
N VAL A 327 13.06 -4.69 5.12
CA VAL A 327 13.87 -5.93 5.20
C VAL A 327 15.27 -5.82 4.59
N THR A 328 15.52 -4.78 3.79
CA THR A 328 16.80 -4.63 3.10
C THR A 328 17.86 -4.06 4.05
N PRO A 329 19.12 -4.50 3.95
CA PRO A 329 20.21 -3.92 4.73
C PRO A 329 20.45 -2.43 4.44
N PRO A 330 20.96 -1.65 5.41
CA PRO A 330 21.06 -0.19 5.31
C PRO A 330 21.83 0.38 4.11
N ALA A 331 22.83 -0.31 3.55
CA ALA A 331 23.57 0.20 2.39
C ALA A 331 22.76 0.08 1.10
N ILE A 332 21.97 -0.98 0.95
CA ILE A 332 21.10 -1.19 -0.22
C ILE A 332 19.81 -0.37 -0.07
N GLU A 333 19.31 -0.19 1.15
CA GLU A 333 18.17 0.66 1.46
C GLU A 333 18.36 2.11 0.96
N ARG A 334 19.57 2.66 1.08
CA ARG A 334 19.87 4.03 0.61
C ARG A 334 19.75 4.23 -0.88
N ASP A 335 19.88 3.16 -1.65
CA ASP A 335 19.76 3.19 -3.11
C ASP A 335 18.30 2.98 -3.57
N LEU A 336 17.40 2.64 -2.64
CA LEU A 336 15.98 2.51 -2.94
C LEU A 336 15.32 3.90 -3.06
N PRO A 337 14.35 4.06 -3.98
CA PRO A 337 13.56 5.28 -4.06
C PRO A 337 12.91 5.64 -2.71
N SER A 338 12.88 6.93 -2.41
CA SER A 338 12.31 7.44 -1.16
C SER A 338 10.83 7.11 -1.04
N VAL A 339 10.43 6.61 0.13
CA VAL A 339 9.03 6.33 0.49
C VAL A 339 8.44 7.35 1.46
N SER A 340 9.19 8.41 1.80
CA SER A 340 8.75 9.41 2.80
C SER A 340 8.02 10.61 2.21
N GLU A 341 8.15 10.86 0.91
CA GLU A 341 7.69 12.11 0.27
C GLU A 341 6.30 12.01 -0.36
N ASN A 342 5.72 10.82 -0.44
CA ASN A 342 4.43 10.56 -1.11
C ASN A 342 3.58 9.54 -0.34
N TRP A 343 2.31 9.40 -0.71
CA TRP A 343 1.41 8.37 -0.15
C TRP A 343 1.17 7.20 -1.13
N GLY A 344 1.94 7.15 -2.21
CA GLY A 344 1.91 6.11 -3.24
C GLY A 344 2.73 6.44 -4.48
N ASN A 345 2.87 5.46 -5.37
CA ASN A 345 3.67 5.45 -6.59
C ASN A 345 5.17 5.75 -6.37
N PHE A 346 5.75 5.16 -5.33
CA PHE A 346 7.11 5.42 -4.88
C PHE A 346 8.20 5.03 -5.89
N GLY A 347 7.91 4.08 -6.80
CA GLY A 347 8.88 3.58 -7.78
C GLY A 347 8.91 4.32 -9.13
N ALA A 348 7.99 5.24 -9.41
CA ALA A 348 7.90 5.87 -10.73
C ALA A 348 9.05 6.84 -11.05
N ASP A 349 9.72 7.36 -10.02
CA ASP A 349 10.83 8.32 -10.20
C ASP A 349 12.20 7.62 -10.32
N ALA A 350 12.30 6.33 -9.99
CA ALA A 350 13.53 5.53 -10.12
C ALA A 350 13.71 4.89 -11.51
N GLY A 351 12.72 5.00 -12.38
CA GLY A 351 12.72 4.49 -13.75
C GLY A 351 13.56 5.33 -14.73
N GLY A 352 14.81 5.66 -14.37
CA GLY A 352 15.83 6.14 -15.30
C GLY A 352 16.52 5.01 -16.07
N GLY A 353 15.94 3.81 -16.08
CA GLY A 353 16.45 2.63 -16.78
C GLY A 353 15.93 2.57 -18.21
N GLU A 354 16.86 2.56 -19.17
CA GLU A 354 16.68 2.37 -20.61
C GLU A 354 15.52 1.43 -20.95
N VAL A 355 14.38 1.98 -21.36
CA VAL A 355 13.47 1.26 -22.25
C VAL A 355 14.13 1.29 -23.62
N SER A 356 14.97 0.29 -23.89
CA SER A 356 15.31 -0.08 -25.27
C SER A 356 14.05 -0.63 -25.94
N GLY A 357 13.18 0.29 -26.33
CA GLY A 357 12.03 0.04 -27.18
C GLY A 357 12.40 0.37 -28.61
N SER A 358 12.77 -0.67 -29.36
CA SER A 358 12.73 -0.67 -30.83
C SER A 358 11.50 0.08 -31.34
N ALA A 359 11.73 1.10 -32.17
CA ALA A 359 10.72 1.86 -32.85
C ALA A 359 9.74 0.94 -33.62
N ALA A 360 8.54 0.80 -33.08
CA ALA A 360 7.36 0.39 -33.83
C ALA A 360 6.14 1.04 -33.18
N SER A 361 5.81 2.22 -33.69
CA SER A 361 4.48 2.82 -33.76
C SER A 361 3.33 2.03 -33.09
N ALA A 362 3.05 2.38 -31.85
CA ALA A 362 1.73 2.23 -31.26
C ALA A 362 1.39 3.57 -30.60
N THR A 363 0.40 4.26 -31.16
CA THR A 363 -0.23 5.42 -30.53
C THR A 363 -0.80 4.94 -29.19
N PRO A 364 -0.44 5.51 -28.03
CA PRO A 364 -1.08 5.13 -26.78
C PRO A 364 -2.54 5.55 -26.89
N SER A 365 -3.47 4.61 -26.72
CA SER A 365 -4.89 4.91 -26.58
C SER A 365 -5.08 5.74 -25.30
N ALA A 366 -6.02 6.69 -25.34
CA ALA A 366 -6.32 7.60 -24.25
C ALA A 366 -6.70 6.91 -22.91
N GLU A 367 -6.97 5.60 -22.94
CA GLU A 367 -7.20 4.74 -21.76
C GLU A 367 -5.92 4.40 -20.97
N GLU A 368 -4.76 4.20 -21.61
CA GLU A 368 -3.53 3.80 -20.92
C GLU A 368 -2.85 4.95 -20.15
N ALA A 369 -3.23 6.19 -20.45
CA ALA A 369 -2.73 7.39 -19.76
C ALA A 369 -3.39 7.62 -18.39
N GLN A 370 -4.47 6.90 -18.07
CA GLN A 370 -5.22 7.06 -16.82
C GLN A 370 -4.72 6.19 -15.66
N THR A 371 -3.93 5.14 -15.93
CA THR A 371 -3.72 4.03 -14.98
C THR A 371 -2.55 4.18 -13.99
N ARG A 372 -2.02 5.38 -13.69
CA ARG A 372 -0.84 5.51 -12.79
C ARG A 372 -0.80 6.70 -11.84
N ALA A 373 -1.89 7.44 -11.66
CA ALA A 373 -1.75 8.80 -11.17
C ALA A 373 -2.85 9.24 -10.21
N ASN A 374 -2.56 9.24 -8.91
CA ASN A 374 -3.32 10.08 -8.00
C ASN A 374 -2.45 11.13 -7.30
N LEU A 375 -1.20 10.87 -6.95
CA LEU A 375 -0.38 11.90 -6.28
C LEU A 375 0.66 12.59 -7.19
N ASN A 376 1.20 11.92 -8.23
CA ASN A 376 2.38 12.44 -8.97
C ASN A 376 2.22 12.67 -10.48
N GLY A 377 1.15 12.19 -11.12
CA GLY A 377 0.92 12.37 -12.56
C GLY A 377 -0.24 13.33 -12.85
N ASN A 378 -0.26 13.98 -14.02
CA ASN A 378 -1.41 14.71 -14.58
C ASN A 378 -2.06 15.77 -13.66
N ARG A 379 -1.31 16.32 -12.68
CA ARG A 379 -1.86 17.25 -11.69
C ARG A 379 -2.49 18.49 -12.33
N ARG A 380 -1.83 19.07 -13.35
CA ARG A 380 -2.37 20.17 -14.16
C ARG A 380 -3.66 19.78 -14.88
N GLN A 381 -3.68 18.64 -15.57
CA GLN A 381 -4.87 18.16 -16.30
C GLN A 381 -6.04 17.92 -15.35
N ARG A 382 -5.81 17.38 -14.15
CA ARG A 382 -6.87 17.22 -13.12
C ARG A 382 -7.39 18.57 -12.61
N PHE A 383 -6.53 19.58 -12.50
CA PHE A 383 -6.95 20.93 -12.13
C PHE A 383 -7.77 21.60 -13.24
N GLU A 384 -7.34 21.46 -14.49
CA GLU A 384 -8.06 21.95 -15.67
C GLU A 384 -9.43 21.25 -15.81
N ALA A 385 -9.47 19.92 -15.74
CA ALA A 385 -10.71 19.14 -15.80
C ALA A 385 -11.71 19.51 -14.68
N TRP A 386 -11.23 19.75 -13.46
CA TRP A 386 -12.07 20.23 -12.36
C TRP A 386 -12.61 21.64 -12.62
N THR A 387 -11.79 22.51 -13.22
CA THR A 387 -12.18 23.88 -13.60
C THR A 387 -13.25 23.85 -14.69
N ASP A 388 -13.09 23.00 -15.71
CA ASP A 388 -14.04 22.81 -16.81
C ASP A 388 -15.40 22.28 -16.32
N ALA A 389 -15.42 21.55 -15.20
CA ALA A 389 -16.64 21.08 -14.56
C ALA A 389 -17.44 22.18 -13.83
N ILE A 390 -16.87 23.39 -13.67
CA ILE A 390 -17.57 24.53 -13.05
C ILE A 390 -18.56 25.13 -14.04
N VAL A 391 -19.78 24.57 -14.05
CA VAL A 391 -20.85 25.00 -14.94
C VAL A 391 -22.05 25.60 -14.20
N PRO A 392 -22.73 26.62 -14.78
CA PRO A 392 -23.99 27.12 -14.24
C PRO A 392 -25.04 26.01 -14.10
N GLY A 393 -25.89 26.10 -13.07
CA GLY A 393 -26.95 25.13 -12.86
C GLY A 393 -28.06 25.66 -11.97
N ARG A 394 -29.21 24.97 -11.99
CA ARG A 394 -30.40 25.36 -11.20
C ARG A 394 -30.17 25.27 -9.68
N ARG A 395 -29.29 24.35 -9.25
CA ARG A 395 -28.79 24.27 -7.89
C ARG A 395 -27.37 24.83 -7.86
N PRO A 396 -27.02 25.66 -6.85
CA PRO A 396 -25.65 26.13 -6.66
C PRO A 396 -24.70 24.93 -6.53
N ALA A 397 -23.43 25.10 -6.87
CA ALA A 397 -22.42 24.06 -6.73
C ALA A 397 -21.50 24.37 -5.54
N LEU A 398 -21.07 23.33 -4.84
CA LEU A 398 -19.87 23.34 -4.02
C LEU A 398 -18.74 22.83 -4.91
N ASN A 399 -17.89 23.75 -5.36
CA ASN A 399 -16.67 23.41 -6.09
C ASN A 399 -15.54 23.39 -5.07
N PHE A 400 -15.04 22.20 -4.75
CA PHE A 400 -13.93 22.03 -3.82
C PHE A 400 -12.75 21.38 -4.56
N LYS A 401 -11.58 22.01 -4.51
CA LYS A 401 -10.34 21.45 -5.04
C LYS A 401 -9.28 21.41 -3.96
N HIS A 402 -8.79 20.22 -3.66
CA HIS A 402 -7.47 20.06 -3.06
C HIS A 402 -6.44 19.94 -4.20
N ALA A 403 -5.44 20.81 -4.23
CA ALA A 403 -4.47 20.93 -5.31
C ALA A 403 -3.06 20.61 -4.83
N LEU A 404 -2.45 19.57 -5.42
CA LEU A 404 -1.04 19.21 -5.23
C LEU A 404 -0.10 20.01 -6.16
N LEU A 405 -0.48 21.24 -6.49
CA LEU A 405 0.39 22.22 -7.16
C LEU A 405 0.42 23.50 -6.33
N PRO A 406 1.56 23.92 -5.80
CA PRO A 406 2.86 23.22 -5.84
C PRO A 406 2.87 22.07 -4.79
N HIS A 407 3.47 20.91 -5.08
CA HIS A 407 3.77 19.85 -4.08
C HIS A 407 4.98 19.04 -4.57
N VAL A 408 5.76 18.42 -3.68
CA VAL A 408 6.84 17.51 -4.08
C VAL A 408 6.33 16.26 -4.84
N PRO A 409 7.12 15.63 -5.73
CA PRO A 409 8.31 16.20 -6.34
C PRO A 409 7.94 17.45 -7.15
N TRP A 410 8.78 18.48 -7.11
CA TRP A 410 8.54 19.71 -7.87
C TRP A 410 8.69 19.42 -9.36
N GLN A 411 7.63 19.63 -10.12
CA GLN A 411 7.58 19.25 -11.53
C GLN A 411 7.59 20.43 -12.49
N TYR A 412 7.41 21.66 -12.01
CA TYR A 412 7.17 22.82 -12.86
C TYR A 412 8.21 23.93 -12.67
N LEU A 413 8.59 24.54 -13.78
CA LEU A 413 9.32 25.80 -13.86
C LEU A 413 8.38 26.98 -13.50
N PRO A 414 8.92 28.17 -13.18
CA PRO A 414 8.10 29.36 -12.89
C PRO A 414 7.15 29.78 -14.02
N ASP A 415 7.44 29.38 -15.27
CA ASP A 415 6.59 29.60 -16.43
C ASP A 415 5.50 28.54 -16.62
N GLY A 416 5.42 27.54 -15.73
CA GLY A 416 4.45 26.45 -15.77
C GLY A 416 4.84 25.28 -16.68
N GLN A 417 6.02 25.30 -17.31
CA GLN A 417 6.53 24.16 -18.08
C GLN A 417 7.02 23.04 -17.17
N LEU A 418 6.87 21.79 -17.60
CA LEU A 418 7.41 20.65 -16.88
C LEU A 418 8.95 20.64 -16.93
N TYR A 419 9.61 20.28 -15.83
CA TYR A 419 11.03 19.93 -15.87
C TYR A 419 11.23 18.76 -16.84
N ARG A 420 12.22 18.86 -17.72
CA ARG A 420 12.65 17.71 -18.52
C ARG A 420 13.16 16.63 -17.57
N ARG A 421 12.61 15.42 -17.68
CA ARG A 421 13.08 14.27 -16.91
C ARG A 421 14.23 13.58 -17.63
N GLN A 422 14.34 13.77 -18.95
CA GLN A 422 15.47 13.35 -19.79
C GLN A 422 15.93 14.47 -20.74
N ALA A 423 17.19 14.44 -21.18
CA ALA A 423 17.78 15.49 -22.03
C ALA A 423 16.97 15.77 -23.31
N ASP A 424 16.29 14.75 -23.83
CA ASP A 424 15.60 14.74 -25.13
C ASP A 424 14.06 14.81 -25.01
N ASP A 425 13.50 15.04 -23.82
CA ASP A 425 12.05 15.21 -23.67
C ASP A 425 11.57 16.45 -24.46
N PRO A 426 10.53 16.32 -25.30
CA PRO A 426 9.95 17.46 -26.01
C PRO A 426 9.37 18.45 -25.00
N VAL A 427 9.61 19.74 -25.24
CA VAL A 427 9.03 20.81 -24.41
C VAL A 427 7.52 20.84 -24.67
N SER A 428 6.73 20.51 -23.65
CA SER A 428 5.25 20.55 -23.68
C SER A 428 4.69 21.64 -22.79
#